data_AF-A0A1F9LP24-F1
#
_entry.id   AF-A0A1F9LP24-F1
#
_cell.length_a   1.000
_cell.length_b   1.000
_cell.length_c   1.000
_cell.angle_alpha   90.00
_cell.angle_beta   90.00
_cell.angle_gamma   90.00
#
_symmetry.space_group_name_H-M   'P 1'
#
loop_
_entity.id
_entity.type
_entity.pdbx_description
1 polymer ?
#
loop_
_entity_poly.entity_id
_entity_poly.type
_entity_poly.pdbx_seq_one_letter_code
_entity_poly.pdbx_strand_id
1 'polypeptide(L)'
;METLTQLLRQSIAQYSEILGHIRLLPRILAHSQPRELEAYRLEMQVLQEKAERTDEQLAALPKDTAVSNEDKTLLQQRQVLLQEITTHNDLHFPKITGKMTVIAADLSQMRDNITAMSGYKVNLGKSGGIINTAH
;
A
#
# COMPACT_ATOMS: atom_id res chain seq x y z
N MET A 1 9.04 8.44 -31.52
CA MET A 1 8.60 7.13 -31.00
C MET A 1 9.76 6.54 -30.25
N GLU A 2 9.54 6.10 -29.02
CA GLU A 2 10.54 5.34 -28.27
C GLU A 2 10.70 3.95 -28.88
N THR A 3 11.91 3.40 -28.85
CA THR A 3 12.18 2.04 -29.36
C THR A 3 11.80 0.98 -28.33
N LEU A 4 11.57 -0.26 -28.78
CA LEU A 4 11.36 -1.42 -27.88
C LEU A 4 12.44 -1.50 -26.79
N THR A 5 13.71 -1.34 -27.18
CA THR A 5 14.85 -1.36 -26.26
C THR A 5 14.76 -0.26 -25.19
N GLN A 6 14.34 0.96 -25.57
CA GLN A 6 14.18 2.07 -24.62
C GLN A 6 13.06 1.80 -23.62
N LEU A 7 11.91 1.35 -24.10
CA LEU A 7 10.76 1.02 -23.25
C LEU A 7 11.09 -0.14 -22.29
N LEU A 8 11.80 -1.16 -22.75
CA LEU A 8 12.24 -2.28 -21.89
C LEU A 8 13.21 -1.81 -20.80
N ARG A 9 14.20 -0.98 -21.12
CA ARG A 9 15.13 -0.41 -20.13
C ARG A 9 14.40 0.44 -19.09
N GLN A 10 13.43 1.24 -19.54
CA GLN A 10 12.60 2.05 -18.64
C GLN A 10 11.76 1.17 -17.71
N SER A 11 11.09 0.15 -18.26
CA SER A 11 10.30 -0.80 -17.49
C SER A 11 11.16 -1.53 -16.43
N ILE A 12 12.36 -1.98 -16.80
CA ILE A 12 13.32 -2.60 -15.87
C ILE A 12 13.70 -1.65 -14.74
N ALA A 13 13.98 -0.38 -15.04
CA ALA A 13 14.35 0.61 -14.03
C ALA A 13 13.20 0.83 -13.04
N GLN A 14 11.99 1.03 -13.53
CA GLN A 14 10.79 1.21 -12.70
C GLN A 14 10.51 -0.01 -11.83
N TYR A 15 10.57 -1.23 -12.39
CA TYR A 15 10.34 -2.46 -11.61
C TYR A 15 11.45 -2.73 -10.60
N SER A 16 12.70 -2.36 -10.91
CA SER A 16 13.80 -2.45 -9.94
C SER A 16 13.59 -1.49 -8.76
N GLU A 17 13.11 -0.28 -9.03
CA GLU A 17 12.76 0.69 -8.00
C GLU A 17 11.62 0.18 -7.13
N ILE A 18 10.51 -0.28 -7.73
CA ILE A 18 9.37 -0.91 -7.04
C ILE A 18 9.84 -2.05 -6.13
N LEU A 19 10.67 -2.94 -6.64
CA LEU A 19 11.20 -4.06 -5.88
C LEU A 19 12.07 -3.59 -4.70
N GLY A 20 12.87 -2.53 -4.89
CA GLY A 20 13.61 -1.86 -3.82
C GLY A 20 12.69 -1.36 -2.71
N HIS A 21 11.60 -0.67 -3.08
CA HIS A 21 10.59 -0.21 -2.12
C HIS A 21 9.92 -1.38 -1.38
N ILE A 22 9.49 -2.43 -2.08
CA ILE A 22 8.88 -3.63 -1.49
C ILE A 22 9.81 -4.29 -0.47
N ARG A 23 11.12 -4.35 -0.74
CA ARG A 23 12.12 -4.90 0.19
C ARG A 23 12.32 -4.02 1.43
N LEU A 24 12.16 -2.70 1.30
CA LEU A 24 12.29 -1.75 2.41
C LEU A 24 11.00 -1.63 3.25
N LEU A 25 9.85 -1.98 2.68
CA LEU A 25 8.54 -1.85 3.29
C LEU A 25 8.46 -2.41 4.73
N PRO A 26 9.01 -3.60 5.07
CA PRO A 26 8.94 -4.12 6.44
C PRO A 26 9.65 -3.23 7.46
N ARG A 27 10.75 -2.58 7.06
CA ARG A 27 11.51 -1.66 7.92
C ARG A 27 10.76 -0.35 8.11
N ILE A 28 10.16 0.18 7.04
CA ILE A 28 9.34 1.39 7.08
C ILE A 28 8.12 1.17 8.00
N LEU A 29 7.40 0.06 7.82
CA LEU A 29 6.26 -0.30 8.66
C LEU A 29 6.61 -0.51 10.13
N ALA A 30 7.86 -0.82 10.47
CA ALA A 30 8.31 -0.99 11.86
C ALA A 30 8.61 0.33 12.58
N HIS A 31 8.86 1.42 11.85
CA HIS A 31 9.42 2.66 12.41
C HIS A 31 8.71 3.95 12.01
N SER A 32 7.80 3.92 11.03
CA SER A 32 7.18 5.13 10.48
C SER A 32 5.90 5.55 11.21
N GLN A 33 5.70 6.87 11.29
CA GLN A 33 4.44 7.45 11.75
C GLN A 33 3.37 7.40 10.65
N PRO A 34 2.06 7.42 11.00
CA PRO A 34 0.98 7.30 10.02
C PRO A 34 1.05 8.29 8.84
N ARG A 35 1.52 9.53 9.05
CA ARG A 35 1.67 10.54 7.97
C ARG A 35 2.79 10.20 6.99
N GLU A 36 3.88 9.61 7.48
CA GLU A 36 5.02 9.20 6.64
C GLU A 36 4.65 7.99 5.78
N LEU A 37 3.81 7.09 6.32
CA LEU A 37 3.25 5.97 5.58
C LEU A 37 2.33 6.43 4.43
N GLU A 38 1.54 7.48 4.63
CA GLU A 38 0.66 8.00 3.57
C GLU A 38 1.46 8.67 2.45
N ALA A 39 2.49 9.45 2.78
CA ALA A 39 3.38 10.03 1.77
C ALA A 39 4.09 8.92 0.96
N TYR A 40 4.60 7.90 1.64
CA TYR A 40 5.24 6.75 1.01
C TYR A 40 4.26 5.94 0.14
N ARG A 41 3.01 5.78 0.57
CA ARG A 41 1.95 5.14 -0.22
C ARG A 41 1.72 5.88 -1.54
N LEU A 42 1.65 7.21 -1.50
CA LEU A 42 1.47 8.05 -2.69
C LEU A 42 2.66 7.95 -3.65
N GLU A 43 3.89 7.95 -3.15
CA GLU A 43 5.09 7.76 -3.98
C GLU A 43 5.07 6.40 -4.69
N MET A 44 4.73 5.33 -3.96
CA MET A 44 4.58 3.99 -4.52
C MET A 44 3.48 3.92 -5.58
N GLN A 45 2.35 4.60 -5.36
CA GLN A 45 1.26 4.66 -6.33
C GLN A 45 1.72 5.36 -7.62
N VAL A 46 2.41 6.50 -7.53
CA VAL A 46 2.93 7.21 -8.71
C VAL A 46 3.92 6.35 -9.47
N LEU A 47 4.77 5.59 -8.79
CA LEU A 47 5.74 4.69 -9.42
C LEU A 47 5.05 3.55 -10.18
N GLN A 48 3.98 2.97 -9.60
CA GLN A 48 3.17 1.95 -10.25
C GLN A 48 2.43 2.49 -11.48
N GLU A 49 1.83 3.67 -11.39
CA GLU A 49 1.16 4.32 -12.53
C GLU A 49 2.14 4.60 -13.68
N LYS A 50 3.39 4.97 -13.37
CA LYS A 50 4.45 5.14 -14.38
C LYS A 50 4.84 3.81 -15.05
N ALA A 51 4.96 2.73 -14.28
CA ALA A 51 5.24 1.40 -14.81
C ALA A 51 4.10 0.90 -15.70
N GLU A 52 2.84 1.11 -15.28
CA GLU A 52 1.66 0.73 -16.05
C GLU A 52 1.61 1.44 -17.41
N ARG A 53 1.86 2.75 -17.45
CA ARG A 53 1.93 3.49 -18.72
C ARG A 53 3.02 2.97 -19.65
N THR A 54 4.19 2.61 -19.11
CA THR A 54 5.28 2.03 -19.92
C THR A 54 4.89 0.64 -20.45
N ASP A 55 4.14 -0.13 -19.67
CA ASP A 55 3.63 -1.45 -20.10
C ASP A 55 2.54 -1.33 -21.18
N GLU A 56 1.66 -0.33 -21.08
CA GLU A 56 0.70 0.01 -22.13
C GLU A 56 1.40 0.38 -23.44
N GLN A 57 2.48 1.17 -23.36
CA GLN A 57 3.30 1.52 -24.53
C GLN A 57 3.99 0.29 -25.14
N LEU A 58 4.51 -0.62 -24.31
CA LEU A 58 5.08 -1.89 -24.77
C LEU A 58 4.02 -2.78 -25.44
N ALA A 59 2.81 -2.85 -24.88
CA ALA A 59 1.70 -3.63 -25.43
C ALA A 59 1.15 -3.06 -26.74
N ALA A 60 1.27 -1.75 -26.94
CA ALA A 60 0.86 -1.06 -28.16
C ALA A 60 1.86 -1.21 -29.32
N LEU A 61 3.04 -1.79 -29.11
CA LEU A 61 4.01 -2.02 -30.18
C LEU A 61 3.47 -3.04 -31.20
N PRO A 62 3.73 -2.85 -32.50
CA PRO A 62 3.36 -3.81 -33.54
C PRO A 62 3.90 -5.22 -33.26
N LYS A 63 3.11 -6.26 -33.54
CA LYS A 63 3.51 -7.67 -33.32
C LYS A 63 4.72 -8.10 -34.16
N ASP A 64 4.97 -7.40 -35.26
CA ASP A 64 6.09 -7.59 -36.19
C ASP A 64 7.30 -6.71 -35.85
N THR A 65 7.30 -6.02 -34.70
CA THR A 65 8.46 -5.27 -34.21
C THR A 65 9.67 -6.20 -34.16
N ALA A 66 10.72 -5.84 -34.90
CA ALA A 66 11.95 -6.62 -34.93
C ALA A 66 12.58 -6.66 -33.53
N VAL A 67 12.79 -7.86 -33.00
CA VAL A 67 13.36 -8.09 -31.67
C VAL A 67 14.84 -8.45 -31.81
N SER A 68 15.71 -7.61 -31.27
CA SER A 68 17.15 -7.88 -31.23
C SER A 68 17.50 -8.90 -30.14
N ASN A 69 18.74 -9.40 -30.13
CA ASN A 69 19.23 -10.25 -29.04
C ASN A 69 19.32 -9.49 -27.70
N GLU A 70 19.58 -8.17 -27.76
CA GLU A 70 19.55 -7.31 -26.58
C GLU A 70 18.14 -7.24 -25.99
N ASP A 71 17.12 -7.02 -26.82
CA ASP A 71 15.72 -6.94 -26.37
C ASP A 71 15.27 -8.25 -25.70
N LYS A 72 15.69 -9.41 -26.22
CA LYS A 72 15.43 -10.71 -25.57
C LYS A 72 16.03 -10.79 -24.18
N THR A 73 17.26 -10.27 -24.01
CA THR A 73 17.94 -10.24 -22.72
C THR A 73 17.20 -9.32 -21.74
N LEU A 74 16.77 -8.14 -22.20
CA LEU A 74 16.00 -7.19 -21.39
C LEU A 74 14.62 -7.75 -21.00
N LEU A 75 13.93 -8.46 -21.91
CA LEU A 75 12.67 -9.15 -21.61
C LEU A 75 12.85 -10.20 -20.50
N GLN A 76 13.95 -10.96 -20.52
CA GLN A 76 14.26 -11.92 -19.46
C GLN A 76 14.51 -11.22 -18.12
N GLN A 77 15.29 -10.13 -18.10
CA GLN A 77 15.52 -9.35 -16.89
C GLN A 77 14.22 -8.80 -16.30
N ARG A 78 13.35 -8.23 -17.15
CA ARG A 78 12.03 -7.75 -16.75
C ARG A 78 11.17 -8.88 -16.16
N GLN A 79 11.19 -10.06 -16.77
CA GLN A 79 10.44 -11.22 -16.27
C GLN A 79 10.91 -11.66 -14.88
N VAL A 80 12.22 -11.66 -14.64
CA VAL A 80 12.79 -11.97 -13.31
C VAL A 80 12.31 -10.97 -12.26
N LEU A 81 12.38 -9.67 -12.57
CA LEU A 81 11.91 -8.62 -11.65
C LEU A 81 10.43 -8.76 -11.31
N LEU A 82 9.58 -9.00 -12.31
CA LEU A 82 8.15 -9.21 -12.12
C LEU A 82 7.89 -10.44 -11.24
N GLN A 83 8.59 -11.55 -11.48
CA GLN A 83 8.46 -12.75 -10.67
C GLN A 83 8.85 -12.50 -9.21
N GLU A 84 9.92 -11.75 -8.96
CA GLU A 84 10.33 -11.37 -7.61
C GLU A 84 9.31 -10.45 -6.93
N ILE A 85 8.74 -9.49 -7.64
CA ILE A 85 7.68 -8.61 -7.13
C ILE A 85 6.44 -9.42 -6.75
N THR A 86 5.99 -10.34 -7.60
CA THR A 86 4.86 -11.24 -7.28
C THR A 86 5.17 -12.07 -6.03
N THR A 87 6.37 -12.66 -5.97
CA THR A 87 6.79 -13.47 -4.81
C THR A 87 6.78 -12.65 -3.51
N HIS A 88 7.29 -11.42 -3.55
CA HIS A 88 7.27 -10.54 -2.39
C HIS A 88 5.87 -10.05 -2.04
N ASN A 89 5.01 -9.78 -3.01
CA ASN A 89 3.62 -9.42 -2.76
C ASN A 89 2.91 -10.57 -2.05
N ASP A 90 3.04 -11.80 -2.52
CA ASP A 90 2.45 -12.99 -1.88
C ASP A 90 2.93 -13.16 -0.42
N LEU A 91 4.18 -12.81 -0.14
CA LEU A 91 4.78 -12.88 1.21
C LEU A 91 4.37 -11.73 2.13
N HIS A 92 4.22 -10.51 1.61
CA HIS A 92 4.04 -9.29 2.41
C HIS A 92 2.59 -8.85 2.53
N PHE A 93 1.74 -9.09 1.53
CA PHE A 93 0.33 -8.71 1.57
C PHE A 93 -0.40 -9.26 2.80
N PRO A 94 -0.27 -10.56 3.15
CA PRO A 94 -0.91 -11.11 4.34
C PRO A 94 -0.45 -10.44 5.64
N LYS A 95 0.83 -10.07 5.73
CA LYS A 95 1.41 -9.40 6.91
C LYS A 95 0.95 -7.95 7.03
N ILE A 96 0.82 -7.25 5.91
CA ILE A 96 0.32 -5.88 5.85
C ILE A 96 -1.17 -5.84 6.22
N THR A 97 -1.98 -6.72 5.64
CA THR A 97 -3.41 -6.85 5.97
C THR A 97 -3.58 -7.21 7.45
N GLY A 98 -2.80 -8.17 7.96
CA GLY A 98 -2.83 -8.53 9.38
C GLY A 98 -2.50 -7.35 10.30
N LYS A 99 -1.45 -6.57 9.98
CA LYS A 99 -1.10 -5.35 10.74
C LYS A 99 -2.18 -4.27 10.66
N MET A 100 -2.79 -4.05 9.49
CA MET A 100 -3.90 -3.11 9.34
C MET A 100 -5.14 -3.55 10.13
N THR A 101 -5.45 -4.85 10.16
CA THR A 101 -6.56 -5.38 10.97
C THR A 101 -6.32 -5.15 12.47
N VAL A 102 -5.10 -5.36 12.95
CA VAL A 102 -4.73 -5.08 14.36
C VAL A 102 -4.83 -3.59 14.66
N ILE A 103 -4.28 -2.72 13.81
CA ILE A 103 -4.37 -1.26 14.00
C ILE A 103 -5.83 -0.78 13.96
N ALA A 104 -6.67 -1.33 13.06
CA ALA A 104 -8.09 -0.99 13.00
C ALA A 104 -8.86 -1.47 14.24
N ALA A 105 -8.52 -2.64 14.78
CA ALA A 105 -9.08 -3.15 16.04
C ALA A 105 -8.66 -2.28 17.24
N ASP A 106 -7.38 -1.90 17.33
CA ASP A 106 -6.87 -1.02 18.37
C ASP A 106 -7.51 0.37 18.32
N LEU A 107 -7.70 0.93 17.12
CA LEU A 107 -8.39 2.20 16.93
C LEU A 107 -9.88 2.11 17.30
N SER A 108 -10.56 1.00 16.97
CA SER A 108 -11.96 0.79 17.39
C SER A 108 -12.07 0.66 18.90
N GLN A 109 -11.16 -0.10 19.54
CA GLN A 109 -11.14 -0.28 20.98
C GLN A 109 -10.82 1.03 21.72
N MET A 110 -9.90 1.85 21.20
CA MET A 110 -9.64 3.19 21.74
C MET A 110 -10.87 4.10 21.63
N ARG A 111 -11.59 4.05 20.49
CA ARG A 111 -12.84 4.81 20.31
C ARG A 111 -13.92 4.36 21.29
N ASP A 112 -14.10 3.06 21.45
CA ASP A 112 -15.12 2.49 22.36
C ASP A 112 -14.78 2.78 23.82
N ASN A 113 -13.49 2.77 24.19
CA ASN A 113 -13.03 3.18 25.52
C ASN A 113 -13.26 4.68 25.77
N ILE A 114 -13.04 5.55 24.78
CA ILE A 114 -13.35 7.00 24.89
C ILE A 114 -14.86 7.20 25.05
N THR A 115 -15.68 6.47 24.30
CA THR A 115 -17.15 6.52 24.42
C THR A 115 -17.64 5.98 25.77
N ALA A 116 -17.05 4.89 26.28
CA ALA A 116 -17.37 4.33 27.59
C ALA A 116 -16.99 5.27 28.75
N MET A 117 -15.83 5.93 28.66
CA MET A 117 -15.43 6.95 29.65
C MET A 117 -16.27 8.24 29.55
N SER A 118 -16.74 8.60 28.36
CA SER A 118 -17.65 9.75 28.17
C SER A 118 -19.06 9.47 28.71
N GLY A 119 -19.56 8.24 28.57
CA GLY A 119 -20.83 7.80 29.16
C GLY A 119 -20.84 7.79 30.68
N TYR A 120 -19.69 7.54 31.33
CA TYR A 120 -19.58 7.54 32.79
C TYR A 120 -19.68 8.94 33.42
N LYS A 121 -19.45 10.01 32.65
CA LYS A 121 -19.59 11.40 33.14
C LYS A 121 -21.02 11.95 33.11
N VAL A 122 -21.95 11.32 32.37
CA VAL A 122 -23.31 11.87 32.17
C VAL A 122 -24.31 11.44 33.26
N ASN A 123 -23.98 10.44 34.09
CA ASN A 123 -24.89 9.92 35.13
C ASN A 123 -24.59 10.34 36.58
N LEU A 124 -23.72 11.33 36.81
CA LEU A 124 -23.52 11.93 38.15
C LEU A 124 -24.39 13.17 38.42
N GLY A 125 -25.34 13.49 37.55
CA GLY A 125 -26.05 14.77 37.56
C GLY A 125 -27.57 14.76 37.71
N LYS A 126 -28.26 13.62 37.83
CA LYS A 126 -29.73 13.60 38.00
C LYS A 126 -30.23 12.44 38.86
N SER A 127 -30.19 12.63 40.17
CA SER A 127 -31.11 11.99 41.12
C SER A 127 -31.26 12.90 42.34
N GLY A 128 -31.88 14.05 42.13
CA GLY A 128 -32.36 14.95 43.17
C GLY A 128 -33.78 15.36 42.79
N GLY A 129 -34.76 14.71 43.40
CA GLY A 129 -36.18 14.94 43.13
C GLY A 129 -37.04 14.05 44.00
N ILE A 130 -37.04 14.32 45.31
CA ILE A 130 -38.03 13.75 46.24
C ILE A 130 -39.38 14.37 45.86
N ILE A 131 -40.27 13.56 45.30
CA ILE A 131 -41.69 13.91 45.18
C ILE A 131 -42.39 13.24 46.36
N ASN A 132 -42.62 14.04 47.40
CA ASN A 132 -43.45 13.65 48.53
C ASN A 132 -44.90 13.97 48.17
N THR A 133 -45.73 12.94 47.97
CA THR A 133 -47.19 13.10 47.99
C THR A 133 -47.86 11.90 48.64
N ALA A 134 -48.70 12.24 49.64
CA ALA A 134 -49.83 11.52 50.22
C ALA A 134 -49.57 10.64 51.46
N HIS A 135 -49.87 11.18 52.65
CA HIS A 135 -51.13 10.88 53.35
C HIS A 135 -51.53 11.98 54.33
#